data_AF-A0A1I7WZD0-F1
#
_entry.id   AF-A0A1I7WZD0-F1
#
_cell.length_a   1.000
_cell.length_b   1.000
_cell.length_c   1.000
_cell.angle_alpha   90.00
_cell.angle_beta   90.00
_cell.angle_gamma   90.00
#
_symmetry.space_group_name_H-M   'P 1'
#
loop_
_entity.id
_entity.type
_entity.pdbx_description
1 polymer ?
#
loop_
_entity_poly.entity_id
_entity_poly.type
_entity_poly.pdbx_seq_one_letter_code
_entity_poly.pdbx_strand_id
1 'polypeptide(L)'
;MDYVVIPINDEMHWYVAIIISPALAVVSDRTENIDEARKRGATRPNPETYIVVLDSLPDPMDVKRKCVIDILRDYLECELEDKRGRDGVLERTRIGSLYPRAVPQQENYVDCGLYLLLFVESFLLEPPIGQKLNQNAKWSEWYPSFLHRIKFMRDKILMRLKGQCSKEIWELLKVYEVAQGRGVNVETDMAVIDRARRPRRHSENRGSEQHPRLRKRIHSEPPDPKNCAPPAPRSSVGT
;
A
#
# COMPACT_ATOMS: atom_id res chain seq x y z
N MET A 1 20.86 -0.83 5.85
CA MET A 1 20.05 -0.26 4.76
C MET A 1 18.78 0.19 5.42
N ASP A 2 18.54 1.49 5.41
CA ASP A 2 17.42 2.10 6.11
C ASP A 2 16.28 2.37 5.13
N TYR A 3 15.07 2.50 5.64
CA TYR A 3 13.90 2.74 4.80
C TYR A 3 12.80 3.51 5.53
N VAL A 4 12.00 4.24 4.75
CA VAL A 4 10.77 4.91 5.20
C VAL A 4 9.60 4.28 4.46
N VAL A 5 8.67 3.65 5.18
CA VAL A 5 7.47 3.02 4.62
C VAL A 5 6.31 3.99 4.73
N ILE A 6 5.68 4.30 3.59
CA ILE A 6 4.63 5.32 3.48
C ILE A 6 3.39 4.64 2.87
N PRO A 7 2.44 4.15 3.70
CA PRO A 7 1.16 3.68 3.21
C PRO A 7 0.34 4.88 2.70
N ILE A 8 -0.25 4.76 1.52
CA ILE A 8 -1.01 5.82 0.87
C ILE A 8 -2.43 5.32 0.61
N ASN A 9 -3.41 6.12 1.01
CA ASN A 9 -4.80 5.96 0.63
C ASN A 9 -5.18 7.14 -0.27
N ASP A 10 -5.61 6.83 -1.49
CA ASP A 10 -6.19 7.80 -2.41
C ASP A 10 -7.51 7.23 -2.91
N GLU A 11 -8.61 7.96 -2.69
CA GLU A 11 -9.95 7.57 -3.14
C GLU A 11 -10.35 6.12 -2.79
N MET A 12 -10.15 5.71 -1.53
CA MET A 12 -10.43 4.36 -1.01
C MET A 12 -9.54 3.24 -1.59
N HIS A 13 -8.48 3.59 -2.30
CA HIS A 13 -7.49 2.64 -2.79
C HIS A 13 -6.18 2.75 -2.00
N TRP A 14 -5.70 1.61 -1.50
CA TRP A 14 -4.47 1.52 -0.72
C TRP A 14 -3.30 1.04 -1.59
N TYR A 15 -2.17 1.74 -1.49
CA TYR A 15 -0.88 1.33 -2.05
C TYR A 15 0.25 1.81 -1.14
N VAL A 16 1.49 1.44 -1.43
CA VAL A 16 2.64 1.82 -0.58
C VAL A 16 3.79 2.36 -1.40
N ALA A 17 4.41 3.43 -0.88
CA ALA A 17 5.71 3.90 -1.31
C ALA A 17 6.75 3.54 -0.23
N ILE A 18 7.92 3.06 -0.64
CA ILE A 18 9.03 2.73 0.25
C ILE A 18 10.26 3.48 -0.23
N ILE A 19 10.75 4.41 0.60
CA ILE A 19 11.97 5.16 0.34
C ILE A 19 13.14 4.38 0.93
N ILE A 20 14.12 4.07 0.11
CA ILE A 20 15.29 3.24 0.43
C ILE A 20 16.51 4.12 0.54
N SER A 21 17.23 4.02 1.65
CA SER A 21 18.49 4.74 1.91
C SER A 21 18.37 6.25 1.67
N PRO A 22 17.39 6.96 2.28
CA PRO A 22 17.16 8.40 2.02
C PRO A 22 18.37 9.28 2.30
N ALA A 23 19.20 8.92 3.29
CA ALA A 23 20.40 9.67 3.64
C ALA A 23 21.43 9.75 2.51
N LEU A 24 21.46 8.79 1.57
CA LEU A 24 22.41 8.79 0.45
C LEU A 24 22.10 9.83 -0.62
N ALA A 25 20.90 10.41 -0.59
CA ALA A 25 20.52 11.54 -1.43
C ALA A 25 20.96 12.90 -0.86
N VAL A 26 21.45 12.94 0.38
CA VAL A 26 21.93 14.16 1.04
C VAL A 26 23.41 14.33 0.77
N VAL A 27 23.81 15.51 0.29
CA VAL A 27 25.20 15.87 0.00
C VAL A 27 25.56 17.19 0.69
N SER A 28 26.85 17.48 0.85
CA SER A 28 27.30 18.78 1.40
C SER A 28 27.00 19.92 0.44
N ASP A 29 27.29 19.70 -0.85
CA ASP A 29 27.23 20.72 -1.90
C ASP A 29 26.46 20.20 -3.10
N ARG A 30 25.52 21.01 -3.60
CA ARG A 30 24.68 20.65 -4.75
C ARG A 30 25.51 20.60 -6.03
N THR A 31 25.45 19.48 -6.73
CA THR A 31 26.06 19.22 -8.04
C THR A 31 25.03 19.13 -9.17
N GLU A 32 23.77 18.85 -8.85
CA GLU A 32 22.69 18.81 -9.85
C GLU A 32 22.20 20.21 -10.26
N ASN A 33 21.77 20.34 -11.51
CA ASN A 33 21.04 21.52 -11.97
C ASN A 33 19.59 21.46 -11.43
N ILE A 34 19.18 22.51 -10.72
CA ILE A 34 17.87 22.57 -10.02
C ILE A 34 16.70 22.48 -11.02
N ASP A 35 16.77 23.20 -12.13
CA ASP A 35 15.69 23.25 -13.12
C ASP A 35 15.51 21.89 -13.81
N GLU A 36 16.63 21.22 -14.15
CA GLU A 36 16.61 19.86 -14.68
C GLU A 36 16.10 18.85 -13.64
N ALA A 37 16.52 18.97 -12.39
CA ALA A 37 16.14 18.08 -11.29
C ALA A 37 14.65 18.17 -10.91
N ARG A 38 13.98 19.28 -11.24
CA ARG A 38 12.54 19.49 -11.04
C ARG A 38 11.67 18.91 -12.17
N LYS A 39 12.26 18.51 -13.30
CA LYS A 39 11.50 17.85 -14.38
C LYS A 39 11.00 16.48 -13.93
N ARG A 40 9.78 16.12 -14.35
CA ARG A 40 9.20 14.81 -14.02
C ARG A 40 10.09 13.68 -14.53
N GLY A 41 10.32 12.69 -13.67
CA GLY A 41 11.17 11.54 -13.99
C GLY A 41 12.68 11.83 -13.99
N ALA A 42 13.11 13.05 -13.67
CA ALA A 42 14.52 13.38 -13.54
C ALA A 42 15.19 12.45 -12.52
N THR A 43 16.20 11.72 -12.97
CA THR A 43 17.00 10.79 -12.18
C THR A 43 18.36 10.67 -12.87
N ARG A 44 19.44 10.62 -12.12
CA ARG A 44 20.77 10.37 -12.67
C ARG A 44 20.99 8.88 -12.94
N PRO A 45 21.99 8.50 -13.74
CA PRO A 45 22.39 7.10 -13.86
C PRO A 45 22.80 6.52 -12.50
N ASN A 46 22.37 5.29 -12.21
CA ASN A 46 22.72 4.56 -10.99
C ASN A 46 22.44 5.34 -9.68
N PRO A 47 21.17 5.70 -9.41
CA PRO A 47 20.81 6.36 -8.17
C PRO A 47 21.07 5.42 -6.96
N GLU A 48 21.41 6.01 -5.81
CA GLU A 48 21.69 5.29 -4.57
C GLU A 48 20.49 5.23 -3.64
N THR A 49 19.56 6.17 -3.80
CA THR A 49 18.29 6.22 -3.10
C THR A 49 17.19 5.82 -4.08
N TYR A 50 16.25 5.00 -3.64
CA TYR A 50 15.12 4.58 -4.48
C TYR A 50 13.80 4.85 -3.76
N ILE A 51 12.79 5.30 -4.49
CA ILE A 51 11.40 5.27 -4.07
C ILE A 51 10.72 4.14 -4.84
N VAL A 52 10.38 3.06 -4.14
CA VAL A 52 9.66 1.92 -4.69
C VAL A 52 8.17 2.13 -4.48
N VAL A 53 7.38 2.11 -5.55
CA VAL A 53 5.91 2.20 -5.45
C VAL A 53 5.30 0.84 -5.79
N LEU A 54 4.52 0.30 -4.86
CA LEU A 54 3.88 -1.02 -5.00
C LEU A 54 2.37 -0.85 -4.92
N ASP A 55 1.70 -1.20 -6.02
CA ASP A 55 0.27 -1.04 -6.20
C ASP A 55 -0.32 -2.30 -6.85
N SER A 56 -1.33 -2.89 -6.21
CA SER A 56 -2.03 -4.07 -6.71
C SER A 56 -3.13 -3.74 -7.73
N LEU A 57 -3.53 -2.49 -7.87
CA LEU A 57 -4.53 -2.05 -8.84
C LEU A 57 -4.11 -0.72 -9.48
N PRO A 58 -3.00 -0.72 -10.22
CA PRO A 58 -2.51 0.50 -10.85
C PRO A 58 -3.47 0.97 -11.95
N ASP A 59 -3.83 2.25 -11.92
CA ASP A 59 -4.50 2.91 -13.02
C ASP A 59 -3.46 3.75 -13.81
N PRO A 60 -3.14 3.40 -15.07
CA PRO A 60 -2.18 4.15 -15.87
C PRO A 60 -2.64 5.59 -16.18
N MET A 61 -3.94 5.87 -16.07
CA MET A 61 -4.50 7.21 -16.28
C MET A 61 -4.46 8.07 -15.02
N ASP A 62 -4.17 7.49 -13.86
CA ASP A 62 -4.10 8.23 -12.61
C ASP A 62 -2.87 9.16 -12.58
N VAL A 63 -3.15 10.45 -12.70
CA VAL A 63 -2.14 11.52 -12.68
C VAL A 63 -1.55 11.71 -11.28
N LYS A 64 -2.32 11.44 -10.21
CA LYS A 64 -1.85 11.63 -8.83
C LYS A 64 -0.75 10.63 -8.49
N ARG A 65 -0.91 9.36 -8.88
CA ARG A 65 0.16 8.35 -8.79
C ARG A 65 1.42 8.75 -9.54
N LYS A 66 1.29 9.44 -10.69
CA LYS A 66 2.46 9.95 -11.43
C LYS A 66 3.19 11.08 -10.71
N CYS A 67 2.53 11.79 -9.80
CA CYS A 67 3.11 12.86 -9.00
C CYS A 67 3.68 12.37 -7.66
N VAL A 68 3.35 11.15 -7.20
CA VAL A 68 3.72 10.66 -5.86
C VAL A 68 5.22 10.74 -5.59
N ILE A 69 6.04 10.42 -6.59
CA ILE A 69 7.51 10.46 -6.48
C ILE A 69 7.98 11.89 -6.23
N ASP A 70 7.44 12.86 -6.98
CA ASP A 70 7.85 14.26 -6.87
C ASP A 70 7.39 14.87 -5.55
N ILE A 71 6.18 14.53 -5.10
CA ILE A 71 5.66 14.92 -3.77
C ILE A 71 6.56 14.36 -2.66
N LEU A 72 6.99 13.11 -2.76
CA LEU A 72 7.88 12.50 -1.77
C LEU A 72 9.29 13.11 -1.79
N ARG A 73 9.80 13.50 -2.96
CA ARG A 73 11.06 14.27 -3.05
C ARG A 73 10.92 15.64 -2.41
N ASP A 74 9.80 16.34 -2.63
CA ASP A 74 9.50 17.62 -2.00
C ASP A 74 9.41 17.47 -0.48
N TYR A 75 8.72 16.44 0.01
CA TYR A 75 8.67 16.10 1.43
C TYR A 75 10.07 15.90 2.02
N LEU A 76 10.94 15.14 1.37
CA LEU A 76 12.30 14.90 1.85
C LEU A 76 13.16 16.17 1.89
N GLU A 77 12.98 17.09 0.93
CA GLU A 77 13.65 18.39 0.95
C GLU A 77 13.19 19.23 2.15
N CYS A 78 11.89 19.33 2.36
CA CYS A 78 11.31 20.06 3.50
C CYS A 78 11.73 19.42 4.84
N GLU A 79 11.70 18.09 4.95
CA GLU A 79 12.09 17.37 6.16
C GLU A 79 13.59 17.57 6.45
N LEU A 80 14.44 17.57 5.42
CA LEU A 80 15.87 17.84 5.60
C LEU A 80 16.10 19.28 6.12
N GLU A 81 15.45 20.27 5.51
CA GLU A 81 15.55 21.67 5.91
C GLU A 81 15.04 21.89 7.34
N ASP A 82 13.92 21.26 7.73
CA ASP A 82 13.37 21.35 9.08
C ASP A 82 14.30 20.75 10.14
N LYS A 83 14.90 19.57 9.86
CA LYS A 83 15.72 18.85 10.85
C LYS A 83 17.18 19.25 10.88
N ARG A 84 17.74 19.72 9.76
CA ARG A 84 19.19 20.00 9.61
C ARG A 84 19.48 21.44 9.18
N GLY A 85 18.47 22.25 8.90
CA GLY A 85 18.64 23.62 8.44
C GLY A 85 19.42 23.66 7.13
N ARG A 86 20.61 24.28 7.17
CA ARG A 86 21.51 24.39 6.00
C ARG A 86 22.64 23.35 6.01
N ASP A 87 22.62 22.39 6.92
CA ASP A 87 23.60 21.29 6.96
C ASP A 87 23.25 20.22 5.92
N GLY A 88 23.75 20.47 4.71
CA GLY A 88 23.55 19.63 3.54
C GLY A 88 22.35 20.00 2.69
N VAL A 89 22.26 19.35 1.54
CA VAL A 89 21.24 19.56 0.51
C VAL A 89 20.80 18.20 -0.01
N LEU A 90 19.50 18.05 -0.25
CA LEU A 90 18.96 16.89 -0.96
C LEU A 90 19.17 17.07 -2.47
N GLU A 91 19.82 16.10 -3.11
CA GLU A 91 19.85 16.00 -4.56
C GLU A 91 18.74 15.08 -5.06
N ARG A 92 17.75 15.66 -5.75
CA ARG A 92 16.56 14.94 -6.23
C ARG A 92 16.92 13.86 -7.25
N THR A 93 17.92 14.13 -8.08
CA THR A 93 18.36 13.20 -9.14
C THR A 93 19.04 11.94 -8.57
N ARG A 94 19.52 11.96 -7.32
CA ARG A 94 19.99 10.75 -6.60
C ARG A 94 18.88 9.81 -6.17
N ILE A 95 17.64 10.28 -6.19
CA ILE A 95 16.45 9.54 -5.78
C ILE A 95 15.78 8.98 -7.03
N GLY A 96 16.01 7.71 -7.35
CA GLY A 96 15.36 7.05 -8.47
C GLY A 96 13.96 6.56 -8.13
N SER A 97 13.01 6.67 -9.06
CA SER A 97 11.74 5.94 -8.97
C SER A 97 11.94 4.49 -9.42
N LEU A 98 11.41 3.52 -8.68
CA LEU A 98 11.49 2.11 -9.03
C LEU A 98 10.09 1.46 -9.03
N TYR A 99 9.70 0.93 -10.19
CA TYR A 99 8.45 0.18 -10.38
C TYR A 99 8.81 -1.24 -10.82
N PRO A 100 8.78 -2.24 -9.93
CA PRO A 100 9.10 -3.60 -10.32
C PRO A 100 8.17 -4.08 -11.44
N ARG A 101 8.69 -4.87 -12.36
CA ARG A 101 7.89 -5.46 -13.44
C ARG A 101 7.04 -6.59 -12.89
N ALA A 102 5.81 -6.67 -13.39
CA ALA A 102 4.85 -7.72 -13.04
C ALA A 102 4.57 -7.82 -11.53
N VAL A 103 4.41 -6.67 -10.85
CA VAL A 103 3.88 -6.64 -9.48
C VAL A 103 2.51 -7.33 -9.45
N PRO A 104 2.25 -8.24 -8.50
CA PRO A 104 0.98 -8.93 -8.35
C PRO A 104 -0.20 -7.96 -8.26
N GLN A 105 -1.16 -8.18 -9.13
CA GLN A 105 -2.39 -7.40 -9.18
C GLN A 105 -3.53 -8.12 -8.46
N GLN A 106 -4.43 -7.33 -7.88
CA GLN A 106 -5.67 -7.85 -7.32
C GLN A 106 -6.74 -8.00 -8.40
N GLU A 107 -7.63 -8.97 -8.22
CA GLU A 107 -8.75 -9.24 -9.14
C GLU A 107 -10.05 -8.55 -8.70
N ASN A 108 -10.05 -7.82 -7.58
CA ASN A 108 -11.21 -7.16 -7.01
C ASN A 108 -10.85 -5.77 -6.46
N TYR A 109 -11.85 -5.01 -6.00
CA TYR A 109 -11.69 -3.62 -5.56
C TYR A 109 -11.58 -3.45 -4.03
N VAL A 110 -11.39 -4.54 -3.27
CA VAL A 110 -11.47 -4.50 -1.80
C VAL A 110 -10.25 -5.11 -1.10
N ASP A 111 -9.33 -5.72 -1.85
CA ASP A 111 -8.18 -6.43 -1.31
C ASP A 111 -6.90 -5.59 -1.28
N CYS A 112 -6.91 -4.33 -1.73
CA CYS A 112 -5.70 -3.53 -1.90
C CYS A 112 -4.95 -3.32 -0.57
N GLY A 113 -5.68 -3.19 0.54
CA GLY A 113 -5.09 -3.17 1.88
C GLY A 113 -4.40 -4.49 2.27
N LEU A 114 -4.91 -5.65 1.83
CA LEU A 114 -4.26 -6.95 2.07
C LEU A 114 -2.95 -7.08 1.29
N TYR A 115 -2.96 -6.60 0.03
CA TYR A 115 -1.76 -6.55 -0.81
C TYR A 115 -0.71 -5.60 -0.21
N LEU A 116 -1.12 -4.40 0.22
CA LEU A 116 -0.25 -3.44 0.91
C LEU A 116 0.45 -4.09 2.11
N LEU A 117 -0.30 -4.76 2.99
CA LEU A 117 0.27 -5.42 4.16
C LEU A 117 1.28 -6.50 3.78
N LEU A 118 0.99 -7.28 2.74
CA LEU A 118 1.92 -8.33 2.29
C LEU A 118 3.14 -7.76 1.55
N PHE A 119 2.99 -6.66 0.81
CA PHE A 119 4.11 -5.94 0.20
C PHE A 119 5.07 -5.46 1.27
N VAL A 120 4.56 -4.79 2.29
CA VAL A 120 5.36 -4.30 3.42
C VAL A 120 5.99 -5.47 4.18
N GLU A 121 5.22 -6.51 4.52
CA GLU A 121 5.77 -7.69 5.21
C GLU A 121 6.91 -8.35 4.40
N SER A 122 6.73 -8.51 3.09
CA SER A 122 7.75 -9.12 2.23
C SER A 122 9.01 -8.25 2.16
N PHE A 123 8.83 -6.93 2.07
CA PHE A 123 9.94 -5.98 2.05
C PHE A 123 10.71 -5.94 3.37
N LEU A 124 10.01 -5.91 4.51
CA LEU A 124 10.65 -5.81 5.82
C LEU A 124 11.39 -7.10 6.20
N LEU A 125 10.89 -8.26 5.77
CA LEU A 125 11.55 -9.55 6.01
C LEU A 125 12.76 -9.75 5.09
N GLU A 126 12.62 -9.42 3.81
CA GLU A 126 13.65 -9.65 2.78
C GLU A 126 13.71 -8.45 1.82
N PRO A 127 14.34 -7.33 2.23
CA PRO A 127 14.43 -6.16 1.37
C PRO A 127 15.30 -6.46 0.13
N PRO A 128 14.94 -5.95 -1.06
CA PRO A 128 15.78 -6.09 -2.24
C PRO A 128 17.02 -5.20 -2.08
N ILE A 129 18.21 -5.77 -2.34
CA ILE A 129 19.50 -5.09 -2.17
C ILE A 129 20.37 -5.16 -3.42
N GLY A 130 21.32 -4.22 -3.53
CA GLY A 130 22.36 -4.21 -4.56
C GLY A 130 21.78 -4.30 -5.97
N GLN A 131 22.24 -5.27 -6.76
CA GLN A 131 21.79 -5.45 -8.15
C GLN A 131 20.29 -5.73 -8.29
N LYS A 132 19.57 -6.14 -7.23
CA LYS A 132 18.12 -6.32 -7.28
C LYS A 132 17.35 -5.00 -7.37
N LEU A 133 17.96 -3.88 -6.95
CA LEU A 133 17.39 -2.54 -7.04
C LEU A 133 17.78 -1.89 -8.38
N ASN A 134 17.08 -2.26 -9.45
CA ASN A 134 17.31 -1.69 -10.77
C ASN A 134 15.99 -1.56 -11.55
N GLN A 135 15.94 -0.68 -12.54
CA GLN A 135 14.72 -0.41 -13.35
C GLN A 135 14.11 -1.65 -14.03
N ASN A 136 14.90 -2.70 -14.25
CA ASN A 136 14.46 -3.95 -14.85
C ASN A 136 14.08 -5.04 -13.83
N ALA A 137 14.06 -4.72 -12.53
CA ALA A 137 13.72 -5.66 -11.46
C ALA A 137 12.37 -6.35 -11.75
N LYS A 138 12.33 -7.68 -11.65
CA LYS A 138 11.09 -8.45 -11.76
C LYS A 138 10.61 -8.81 -10.37
N TRP A 139 9.30 -8.64 -10.13
CA TRP A 139 8.71 -8.97 -8.84
C TRP A 139 8.98 -10.42 -8.41
N SER A 140 8.90 -11.37 -9.34
CA SER A 140 9.13 -12.79 -9.06
C SER A 140 10.53 -13.12 -8.58
N GLU A 141 11.53 -12.28 -8.88
CA GLU A 141 12.91 -12.42 -8.42
C GLU A 141 13.11 -11.86 -6.99
N TRP A 142 12.21 -10.97 -6.57
CA TRP A 142 12.16 -10.46 -5.20
C TRP A 142 11.37 -11.42 -4.32
N TYR A 143 10.13 -11.75 -4.71
CA TYR A 143 9.16 -12.44 -3.86
C TYR A 143 8.41 -13.54 -4.62
N PRO A 144 9.05 -14.68 -4.93
CA PRO A 144 8.46 -15.74 -5.77
C PRO A 144 7.18 -16.34 -5.19
N SER A 145 7.05 -16.41 -3.86
CA SER A 145 5.89 -17.00 -3.18
C SER A 145 4.76 -16.01 -2.87
N PHE A 146 4.84 -14.76 -3.35
CA PHE A 146 3.87 -13.72 -2.98
C PHE A 146 2.44 -14.09 -3.34
N LEU A 147 2.20 -14.56 -4.58
CA LEU A 147 0.88 -14.96 -5.06
C LEU A 147 0.29 -16.15 -4.28
N HIS A 148 1.13 -16.98 -3.67
CA HIS A 148 0.67 -18.04 -2.78
C HIS A 148 0.27 -17.46 -1.41
N ARG A 149 1.12 -16.59 -0.84
CA ARG A 149 0.89 -15.95 0.47
C ARG A 149 -0.36 -15.09 0.49
N ILE A 150 -0.62 -14.30 -0.56
CA ILE A 150 -1.75 -13.37 -0.61
C ILE A 150 -3.11 -14.05 -0.47
N LYS A 151 -3.23 -15.30 -0.97
CA LYS A 151 -4.46 -16.10 -0.87
C LYS A 151 -4.90 -16.34 0.58
N PHE A 152 -3.94 -16.38 1.51
CA PHE A 152 -4.19 -16.65 2.93
C PHE A 152 -4.09 -15.41 3.82
N MET A 153 -3.84 -14.22 3.26
CA MET A 153 -3.62 -13.01 4.06
C MET A 153 -4.83 -12.62 4.89
N ARG A 154 -6.04 -12.76 4.33
CA ARG A 154 -7.29 -12.50 5.06
C ARG A 154 -7.42 -13.41 6.28
N ASP A 155 -7.20 -14.71 6.11
CA ASP A 155 -7.27 -15.69 7.20
C ASP A 155 -6.17 -15.46 8.23
N LYS A 156 -4.95 -15.17 7.77
CA LYS A 156 -3.81 -14.84 8.63
C LYS A 156 -4.11 -13.66 9.55
N ILE A 157 -4.64 -12.56 9.01
CA ILE A 157 -5.01 -11.37 9.80
C ILE A 157 -6.15 -11.72 10.76
N LEU A 158 -7.19 -12.40 10.27
CA LEU A 158 -8.33 -12.79 11.09
C LEU A 158 -7.91 -13.66 12.28
N MET A 159 -7.04 -14.65 12.06
CA MET A 159 -6.52 -15.50 13.14
C MET A 159 -5.67 -14.70 14.13
N ARG A 160 -4.89 -13.73 13.65
CA ARG A 160 -4.09 -12.87 14.53
C ARG A 160 -4.96 -12.00 15.42
N LEU A 161 -5.99 -11.37 14.85
CA LEU A 161 -6.97 -10.57 15.60
C LEU A 161 -7.69 -11.42 16.64
N LYS A 162 -8.19 -12.61 16.26
CA LYS A 162 -8.83 -13.55 17.19
C LYS A 162 -7.92 -13.93 18.35
N GLY A 163 -6.63 -14.17 18.08
CA GLY A 163 -5.66 -14.50 19.12
C GLY A 163 -5.33 -13.35 20.07
N GLN A 164 -5.65 -12.10 19.71
CA GLN A 164 -5.44 -10.92 20.54
C GLN A 164 -6.71 -10.44 21.25
N CYS A 165 -7.89 -10.88 20.81
CA CYS A 165 -9.16 -10.56 21.45
C CYS A 165 -9.51 -11.56 22.55
N SER A 166 -10.22 -11.10 23.59
CA SER A 166 -10.85 -12.02 24.53
C SER A 166 -11.95 -12.83 23.85
N LYS A 167 -12.19 -14.04 24.33
CA LYS A 167 -13.23 -14.92 23.77
C LYS A 167 -14.60 -14.27 23.88
N GLU A 168 -14.85 -13.57 24.98
CA GLU A 168 -16.10 -12.89 25.30
C GLU A 168 -16.37 -11.74 24.31
N ILE A 169 -15.38 -10.87 24.06
CA ILE A 169 -15.50 -9.77 23.10
C ILE A 169 -15.71 -10.32 21.68
N TRP A 170 -14.98 -11.38 21.32
CA TRP A 170 -15.13 -11.97 20.01
C TRP A 170 -16.52 -12.58 19.80
N GLU A 171 -17.11 -13.18 20.83
CA GLU A 171 -18.48 -13.71 20.77
C GLU A 171 -19.51 -12.59 20.68
N LEU A 172 -19.33 -11.50 21.43
CA LEU A 172 -20.17 -10.31 21.32
C LEU A 172 -20.15 -9.71 19.91
N LEU A 173 -18.98 -9.66 19.27
CA LEU A 173 -18.86 -9.21 17.88
C LEU A 173 -19.67 -10.10 16.92
N LYS A 174 -19.62 -11.43 17.07
CA LYS A 174 -20.42 -12.34 16.22
C LYS A 174 -21.91 -12.11 16.39
N VAL A 175 -22.38 -11.95 17.62
CA VAL A 175 -23.80 -11.68 17.92
C VAL A 175 -24.22 -10.37 17.26
N TYR A 176 -23.41 -9.32 17.38
CA TYR A 176 -23.65 -8.03 16.73
C TYR A 176 -23.68 -8.15 15.20
N GLU A 177 -22.69 -8.82 14.60
CA GLU A 177 -22.60 -9.08 13.16
C GLU A 177 -23.87 -9.74 12.62
N VAL A 178 -24.33 -10.82 13.26
CA VAL A 178 -25.57 -11.51 12.90
C VAL A 178 -26.78 -10.58 13.01
N ALA A 179 -26.91 -9.85 14.12
CA ALA A 179 -28.03 -8.92 14.33
C ALA A 179 -28.09 -7.80 13.29
N GLN A 180 -26.93 -7.35 12.79
CA GLN A 180 -26.82 -6.32 11.76
C GLN A 180 -26.87 -6.88 10.32
N GLY A 181 -26.89 -8.21 10.14
CA GLY A 181 -26.76 -8.84 8.83
C GLY A 181 -25.41 -8.54 8.14
N ARG A 182 -24.35 -8.32 8.92
CA ARG A 182 -22.99 -7.99 8.46
C ARG A 182 -21.99 -9.03 8.99
N GLY A 183 -20.80 -9.11 8.40
CA GLY A 183 -19.70 -9.93 8.95
C GLY A 183 -19.08 -10.91 7.95
N VAL A 184 -17.87 -11.39 8.26
CA VAL A 184 -17.03 -12.19 7.33
C VAL A 184 -17.62 -13.58 7.07
N ASN A 185 -18.42 -14.10 8.01
CA ASN A 185 -19.05 -15.42 7.95
C ASN A 185 -20.55 -15.39 7.65
N VAL A 186 -21.13 -14.21 7.40
CA VAL A 186 -22.55 -14.12 7.05
C VAL A 186 -22.70 -14.45 5.57
N GLU A 187 -23.04 -15.70 5.29
CA GLU A 187 -23.56 -16.10 3.98
C GLU A 187 -24.92 -15.42 3.82
N THR A 188 -24.93 -14.22 3.23
CA THR A 188 -26.19 -13.55 2.89
C THR A 188 -27.02 -14.46 1.98
N ASP A 189 -28.36 -14.42 2.06
CA ASP A 189 -29.23 -15.19 1.15
C ASP A 189 -28.84 -14.98 -0.33
N MET A 190 -28.42 -13.76 -0.66
CA MET A 190 -27.92 -13.41 -1.98
C MET A 190 -26.61 -14.11 -2.35
N ALA A 191 -25.71 -14.36 -1.40
CA ALA A 191 -24.48 -15.14 -1.61
C ALA A 191 -24.77 -16.65 -1.78
N VAL A 192 -25.76 -17.18 -1.05
CA VAL A 192 -26.25 -18.56 -1.21
C VAL A 192 -26.89 -18.74 -2.59
N ILE A 193 -27.74 -17.79 -2.99
CA ILE A 193 -28.37 -17.75 -4.31
C ILE A 193 -27.33 -17.61 -5.43
N ASP A 194 -26.33 -16.73 -5.30
CA ASP A 194 -25.25 -16.57 -6.30
C ASP A 194 -24.41 -17.85 -6.43
N ARG A 195 -24.14 -18.55 -5.31
CA ARG A 195 -23.42 -19.83 -5.30
C ARG A 195 -24.21 -20.93 -5.97
N ALA A 196 -25.53 -20.98 -5.72
CA ALA A 196 -26.45 -21.90 -6.38
C ALA A 196 -26.66 -21.58 -7.87
N ARG A 197 -26.51 -20.31 -8.26
CA ARG A 197 -26.63 -19.84 -9.66
C ARG A 197 -25.34 -19.98 -10.48
N ARG A 198 -24.18 -20.27 -9.89
CA ARG A 198 -22.94 -20.53 -10.65
C ARG A 198 -23.09 -21.84 -11.44
N PRO A 199 -23.08 -21.82 -12.78
CA PRO A 199 -23.07 -23.07 -13.55
C PRO A 199 -21.74 -23.78 -13.30
N ARG A 200 -21.77 -25.09 -13.03
CA ARG A 200 -20.58 -25.95 -13.18
C ARG A 200 -20.24 -26.00 -14.67
N ARG A 201 -19.44 -25.08 -15.21
CA ARG A 201 -18.90 -25.24 -16.57
C ARG A 201 -17.46 -24.78 -16.71
N HIS A 202 -16.70 -25.74 -17.25
CA HIS A 202 -15.44 -25.58 -17.98
C HIS A 202 -15.52 -24.50 -19.05
N SER A 203 -14.34 -24.01 -19.44
CA SER A 203 -13.97 -23.18 -20.59
C SER A 203 -14.33 -21.69 -20.56
N GLU A 204 -13.28 -20.90 -20.60
CA GLU A 204 -13.17 -19.53 -21.10
C GLU A 204 -13.91 -19.33 -22.43
N ASN A 205 -14.52 -18.16 -22.66
CA ASN A 205 -14.05 -17.27 -23.72
C ASN A 205 -14.69 -15.86 -23.65
N ARG A 206 -13.88 -14.90 -24.09
CA ARG A 206 -14.11 -13.45 -24.11
C ARG A 206 -15.34 -13.03 -24.93
N GLY A 207 -15.94 -11.89 -24.55
CA GLY A 207 -16.66 -11.04 -25.49
C GLY A 207 -17.82 -10.29 -24.85
N SER A 208 -17.61 -8.98 -24.62
CA SER A 208 -18.64 -7.94 -24.48
C SER A 208 -19.89 -8.27 -23.65
N GLU A 209 -19.96 -7.81 -22.41
CA GLU A 209 -21.26 -7.54 -21.79
C GLU A 209 -21.22 -6.26 -20.94
N GLN A 210 -22.18 -5.40 -21.26
CA GLN A 210 -22.43 -4.11 -20.62
C GLN A 210 -22.93 -4.32 -19.19
N HIS A 211 -22.27 -3.67 -18.23
CA HIS A 211 -22.70 -3.46 -16.84
C HIS A 211 -23.36 -4.66 -16.10
N PRO A 212 -22.60 -5.40 -15.27
CA PRO A 212 -23.20 -6.18 -14.20
C PRO A 212 -23.53 -5.25 -13.02
N ARG A 213 -24.82 -5.20 -12.68
CA ARG A 213 -25.34 -4.48 -11.51
C ARG A 213 -24.54 -4.83 -10.26
N LEU A 214 -23.99 -3.77 -9.66
CA LEU A 214 -23.41 -3.64 -8.32
C LEU A 214 -23.67 -4.84 -7.40
N ARG A 215 -22.64 -5.67 -7.17
CA ARG A 215 -22.50 -6.38 -5.90
C ARG A 215 -22.29 -5.33 -4.81
N LYS A 216 -23.38 -4.85 -4.20
CA LYS A 216 -23.30 -4.16 -2.91
C LYS A 216 -22.95 -5.20 -1.84
N ARG A 217 -21.65 -5.47 -1.68
CA ARG A 217 -21.16 -5.80 -0.33
C ARG A 217 -21.29 -4.49 0.44
N ILE A 218 -22.22 -4.46 1.39
CA ILE A 218 -22.38 -3.31 2.26
C ILE A 218 -21.05 -3.18 3.00
N HIS A 219 -20.34 -2.10 2.71
CA HIS A 219 -19.06 -1.76 3.32
C HIS A 219 -19.17 -1.93 4.85
N SER A 220 -18.10 -2.36 5.51
CA SER A 220 -17.88 -1.90 6.88
C SER A 220 -17.97 -0.38 6.79
N GLU A 221 -18.92 0.25 7.49
CA GLU A 221 -18.98 1.70 7.50
C GLU A 221 -17.60 2.23 7.92
N PRO A 222 -17.10 3.31 7.29
CA PRO A 222 -15.88 3.94 7.76
C PRO A 222 -16.07 4.23 9.25
N PRO A 223 -15.06 3.91 10.09
CA PRO A 223 -15.19 4.16 11.52
C PRO A 223 -15.47 5.65 11.75
N ASP A 224 -16.35 5.97 12.70
CA ASP A 224 -16.70 7.35 13.03
C ASP A 224 -15.39 8.13 13.33
N PRO A 225 -15.06 9.19 12.56
CA PRO A 225 -13.86 9.99 12.79
C PRO A 225 -13.76 10.52 14.22
N LYS A 226 -14.89 10.71 14.91
CA LYS A 226 -14.94 11.14 16.32
C LYS A 226 -14.38 10.08 17.29
N ASN A 227 -14.45 8.80 16.92
CA ASN A 227 -13.95 7.68 17.71
C ASN A 227 -12.52 7.25 17.32
N CYS A 228 -11.97 7.81 16.24
CA CYS A 228 -10.62 7.54 15.75
C CYS A 228 -9.63 8.68 16.03
N ALA A 229 -10.05 9.74 16.73
CA ALA A 229 -9.13 10.79 17.15
C ALA A 229 -8.10 10.22 18.15
N PRO A 230 -6.81 10.57 18.02
CA PRO A 230 -5.82 10.24 19.03
C PRO A 230 -6.26 10.86 20.37
N PRO A 231 -5.96 10.21 21.52
CA PRO A 231 -6.25 10.79 22.82
C PRO A 231 -5.61 12.17 22.91
N ALA A 232 -6.37 13.15 23.40
CA ALA A 232 -5.89 14.51 23.58
C ALA A 232 -4.56 14.51 24.38
N PRO A 233 -3.60 15.39 24.04
CA PRO A 233 -2.38 15.50 24.82
C PRO A 233 -2.75 15.75 26.28
N ARG A 234 -2.19 14.94 27.19
CA ARG A 234 -2.37 15.12 28.63
C ARG A 234 -1.94 16.55 28.95
N SER A 235 -2.87 17.37 29.42
CA SER A 235 -2.55 18.68 29.98
C SER A 235 -1.45 18.49 31.01
N SER A 236 -0.32 19.15 30.83
CA SER A 236 0.70 19.28 31.86
C SER A 236 0.03 19.84 33.10
N VAL A 237 -0.14 18.99 34.11
CA VAL A 237 -0.52 19.42 35.44
C VAL A 237 0.67 20.21 35.94
N GLY A 238 0.54 21.52 35.85
CA GLY A 238 1.47 22.45 36.51
C GLY A 238 1.25 22.34 38.01
N THR A 239 2.29 21.90 38.69
CA THR A 239 2.68 22.32 40.05
C THR A 239 4.19 22.16 40.14
#